data_AF-A0A378TQL1-F1
#
_entry.id   AF-A0A378TQL1-F1
#
_cell.length_a   1.000
_cell.length_b   1.000
_cell.length_c   1.000
_cell.angle_alpha   90.00
_cell.angle_beta   90.00
_cell.angle_gamma   90.00
#
_symmetry.space_group_name_H-M   'P 1'
#
loop_
_entity.id
_entity.type
_entity.pdbx_description
1 polymer ?
#
loop_
_entity_poly.entity_id
_entity_poly.type
_entity_poly.pdbx_seq_one_letter_code
_entity_poly.pdbx_strand_id
1 'polypeptide(L)'
;MIVTFISKCQKKAIKRTRKILDAFASRIGDNVWQTNITEIGLKTVYELLKSTASKSTAVACHRIATRHRTELVWVVGNKSKFNTTGGVAVNRTRRSILHHDWENNWQFLDGIGIIATLAGLLHDIGKSTIGFQNKLFATTNICDPYRHEWVSLKLIVWLVGDCTSDQAVFERLAHVDEYLADKALPALSDFGTPDKADMGKLPPLTKWIIWLVVTHHRLPLHTLIILKSLKCIAHQTVCQAMCKVIWQV
;
A
#
# COMPACT_ATOMS: atom_id res chain seq x y z
N MET A 1 -14.56 -26.67 -33.88
CA MET A 1 -15.17 -25.35 -34.12
C MET A 1 -14.10 -24.43 -34.67
N ILE A 2 -14.45 -23.47 -35.54
CA ILE A 2 -13.45 -22.54 -36.07
C ILE A 2 -13.36 -21.33 -35.15
N VAL A 3 -12.16 -21.02 -34.70
CA VAL A 3 -11.87 -19.86 -33.85
C VAL A 3 -10.81 -18.97 -34.47
N THR A 4 -10.92 -17.68 -34.19
CA THR A 4 -9.96 -16.65 -34.57
C THR A 4 -9.47 -15.93 -33.32
N PHE A 5 -8.15 -15.85 -33.14
CA PHE A 5 -7.52 -15.09 -32.07
C PHE A 5 -6.95 -13.79 -32.61
N ILE A 6 -7.27 -12.68 -31.97
CA ILE A 6 -6.79 -11.35 -32.35
C ILE A 6 -5.99 -10.78 -31.18
N SER A 7 -4.73 -10.44 -31.41
CA SER A 7 -3.84 -9.88 -30.40
C SER A 7 -3.61 -8.38 -30.58
N LYS A 8 -3.77 -7.63 -29.49
CA LYS A 8 -3.32 -6.23 -29.34
C LYS A 8 -2.34 -6.11 -28.16
N CYS A 9 -1.58 -7.18 -27.92
CA CYS A 9 -0.50 -7.21 -26.94
C CYS A 9 0.56 -6.14 -27.24
N GLN A 10 1.19 -5.65 -26.18
CA GLN A 10 2.27 -4.65 -26.27
C GLN A 10 3.53 -5.15 -25.55
N LYS A 11 4.68 -4.59 -25.90
CA LYS A 11 5.98 -4.86 -25.25
C LYS A 11 6.30 -6.37 -25.22
N LYS A 12 6.82 -6.88 -24.10
CA LYS A 12 7.22 -8.28 -23.91
C LYS A 12 6.04 -9.27 -24.05
N ALA A 13 4.79 -8.81 -23.90
CA ALA A 13 3.62 -9.68 -24.06
C ALA A 13 3.45 -10.19 -25.50
N ILE A 14 3.93 -9.45 -26.51
CA ILE A 14 3.85 -9.86 -27.92
C ILE A 14 4.57 -11.19 -28.12
N LYS A 15 5.84 -11.30 -27.72
CA LYS A 15 6.65 -12.52 -27.90
C LYS A 15 6.05 -13.71 -27.15
N ARG A 16 5.54 -13.50 -25.93
CA ARG A 16 4.93 -14.56 -25.10
C ARG A 16 3.63 -15.08 -25.71
N THR A 17 2.72 -14.18 -26.09
CA THR A 17 1.44 -14.55 -26.70
C THR A 17 1.64 -15.25 -28.04
N ARG A 18 2.57 -14.76 -28.87
CA ARG A 18 2.92 -15.40 -30.15
C ARG A 18 3.39 -16.83 -29.94
N LYS A 19 4.33 -17.06 -29.01
CA LYS A 19 4.82 -18.41 -28.69
C LYS A 19 3.70 -19.38 -28.32
N ILE A 20 2.70 -18.92 -27.56
CA ILE A 20 1.56 -19.76 -27.18
C ILE A 20 0.67 -19.99 -28.41
N LEU A 21 0.19 -18.94 -29.08
CA LEU A 21 -0.78 -19.08 -30.16
C LEU A 21 -0.22 -19.79 -31.39
N ASP A 22 1.05 -19.60 -31.72
CA ASP A 22 1.73 -20.29 -32.84
C ASP A 22 1.78 -21.81 -32.63
N ALA A 23 1.72 -22.31 -31.37
CA ALA A 23 1.71 -23.74 -31.08
C ALA A 23 0.33 -24.40 -31.26
N PHE A 24 -0.76 -23.62 -31.20
CA PHE A 24 -2.14 -24.13 -31.25
C PHE A 24 -2.89 -23.75 -32.52
N ALA A 25 -2.45 -22.71 -33.24
CA ALA A 25 -3.17 -22.15 -34.36
C ALA A 25 -2.25 -21.62 -35.46
N SER A 26 -2.74 -21.66 -36.69
CA SER A 26 -2.03 -21.11 -37.84
C SER A 26 -2.13 -19.58 -37.83
N ARG A 27 -0.99 -18.92 -37.95
CA ARG A 27 -0.95 -17.46 -38.05
C ARG A 27 -1.34 -17.04 -39.47
N ILE A 28 -2.40 -16.22 -39.58
CA ILE A 28 -2.93 -15.73 -40.86
C ILE A 28 -2.69 -14.22 -41.08
N GLY A 29 -2.12 -13.55 -40.09
CA GLY A 29 -1.67 -12.16 -40.18
C GLY A 29 -0.77 -11.81 -38.99
N ASP A 30 -0.21 -10.59 -38.95
CA ASP A 30 0.83 -10.22 -37.97
C ASP A 30 0.47 -10.52 -36.51
N ASN A 31 -0.79 -10.33 -36.15
CA ASN A 31 -1.33 -10.55 -34.81
C ASN A 31 -2.70 -11.26 -34.86
N VAL A 32 -2.90 -12.11 -35.86
CA VAL A 32 -4.14 -12.87 -36.05
C VAL A 32 -3.83 -14.34 -36.32
N TRP A 33 -4.55 -15.21 -35.60
CA TRP A 33 -4.45 -16.66 -35.74
C TRP A 33 -5.82 -17.26 -35.98
N GLN A 34 -5.88 -18.35 -36.73
CA GLN A 34 -7.11 -19.08 -36.97
C GLN A 34 -6.84 -20.58 -36.95
N THR A 35 -7.77 -21.34 -36.38
CA THR A 35 -7.66 -22.81 -36.34
C THR A 35 -9.03 -23.45 -36.15
N ASN A 36 -9.15 -24.73 -36.52
CA ASN A 36 -10.25 -25.57 -36.10
C ASN A 36 -9.83 -26.31 -34.82
N ILE A 37 -10.47 -25.99 -33.69
CA ILE A 37 -10.11 -26.52 -32.36
C ILE A 37 -11.33 -27.13 -31.65
N THR A 38 -11.06 -28.00 -30.68
CA THR A 38 -12.06 -28.54 -29.75
C THR A 38 -12.33 -27.57 -28.60
N GLU A 39 -13.45 -27.73 -27.88
CA GLU A 39 -13.75 -26.90 -26.70
C GLU A 39 -12.70 -27.06 -25.59
N ILE A 40 -12.20 -28.29 -25.41
CA ILE A 40 -11.11 -28.59 -24.47
C ILE A 40 -9.85 -27.84 -24.89
N GLY A 41 -9.45 -27.91 -26.16
CA GLY A 41 -8.29 -27.19 -26.67
C GLY A 41 -8.44 -25.67 -26.52
N LEU A 42 -9.63 -25.13 -26.76
CA LEU A 42 -9.92 -23.71 -26.56
C LEU A 42 -9.76 -23.28 -25.10
N LYS A 43 -10.27 -24.10 -24.16
CA LYS A 43 -10.11 -23.89 -22.72
C LYS A 43 -8.63 -23.93 -22.30
N THR A 44 -7.86 -24.88 -22.82
CA THR A 44 -6.41 -24.97 -22.56
C THR A 44 -5.68 -23.72 -23.04
N VAL A 45 -5.97 -23.23 -24.25
CA VAL A 45 -5.38 -21.99 -24.78
C VAL A 45 -5.74 -20.81 -23.88
N TYR A 46 -7.00 -20.71 -23.44
CA TYR A 46 -7.45 -19.67 -22.53
C TYR A 46 -6.68 -19.68 -21.20
N GLU A 47 -6.52 -20.86 -20.59
CA GLU A 47 -5.79 -21.03 -19.33
C GLU A 47 -4.29 -20.68 -19.47
N LEU A 48 -3.65 -21.10 -20.56
CA LEU A 48 -2.25 -20.77 -20.86
C LEU A 48 -2.02 -19.27 -21.09
N LEU A 49 -2.93 -18.62 -21.81
CA LEU A 49 -2.86 -17.17 -22.00
C LEU A 49 -3.12 -16.43 -20.69
N LYS A 50 -4.03 -16.93 -19.85
CA LYS A 50 -4.35 -16.33 -18.55
C LYS A 50 -3.20 -16.46 -17.56
N SER A 51 -2.52 -17.61 -17.51
CA SER A 51 -1.38 -17.84 -16.60
C SER A 51 -0.17 -16.98 -16.92
N THR A 52 0.00 -16.61 -18.19
CA THR A 52 1.11 -15.77 -18.68
C THR A 52 0.72 -14.30 -18.91
N ALA A 53 -0.52 -13.93 -18.56
CA ALA A 53 -1.04 -12.59 -18.79
C ALA A 53 -0.32 -11.54 -17.94
N SER A 54 -0.08 -10.38 -18.54
CA SER A 54 0.45 -9.19 -17.88
C SER A 54 -0.45 -7.99 -18.18
N LYS A 55 -0.19 -6.83 -17.56
CA LYS A 55 -0.91 -5.57 -17.89
C LYS A 55 -0.87 -5.20 -19.38
N SER A 56 0.13 -5.69 -20.13
CA SER A 56 0.30 -5.45 -21.57
C SER A 56 -0.27 -6.54 -22.47
N THR A 57 -0.85 -7.60 -21.91
CA THR A 57 -1.50 -8.68 -22.67
C THR A 57 -2.92 -8.25 -23.04
N ALA A 58 -3.32 -8.43 -24.30
CA ALA A 58 -4.68 -8.18 -24.76
C ALA A 58 -4.96 -9.10 -25.96
N VAL A 59 -5.75 -10.16 -25.73
CA VAL A 59 -6.10 -11.16 -26.76
C VAL A 59 -7.60 -11.39 -26.74
N ALA A 60 -8.27 -11.23 -27.87
CA ALA A 60 -9.67 -11.58 -28.06
C ALA A 60 -9.80 -12.90 -28.81
N CYS A 61 -10.74 -13.74 -28.39
CA CYS A 61 -11.09 -14.98 -29.07
C CYS A 61 -12.50 -14.89 -29.64
N HIS A 62 -12.61 -15.06 -30.95
CA HIS A 62 -13.87 -15.11 -31.68
C HIS A 62 -14.14 -16.52 -32.17
N ARG A 63 -15.36 -17.02 -32.01
CA ARG A 63 -15.82 -18.26 -32.65
C ARG A 63 -16.70 -17.93 -33.83
N ILE A 64 -16.56 -18.68 -34.92
CA ILE A 64 -17.46 -18.62 -36.06
C ILE A 64 -18.65 -19.53 -35.73
N ALA A 65 -19.79 -18.94 -35.39
CA ALA A 65 -21.00 -19.68 -35.01
C ALA A 65 -21.79 -20.10 -36.25
N THR A 66 -21.89 -19.21 -37.24
CA THR A 66 -22.52 -19.48 -38.55
C THR A 66 -21.72 -18.79 -39.65
N ARG A 67 -22.10 -18.99 -40.93
CA ARG A 67 -21.47 -18.31 -42.07
C ARG A 67 -21.49 -16.77 -41.97
N HIS A 68 -22.47 -16.21 -41.27
CA HIS A 68 -22.69 -14.76 -41.16
C HIS A 68 -22.46 -14.22 -39.75
N ARG A 69 -22.17 -15.08 -38.76
CA ARG A 69 -22.10 -14.68 -37.35
C ARG A 69 -20.80 -15.15 -36.70
N THR A 70 -20.05 -14.17 -36.21
CA THR A 70 -18.93 -14.37 -35.31
C THR A 70 -19.31 -13.89 -33.92
N GLU A 71 -18.89 -14.63 -32.90
CA GLU A 71 -19.21 -14.33 -31.51
C GLU A 71 -17.91 -14.19 -30.71
N LEU A 72 -17.82 -13.15 -29.90
CA LEU A 72 -16.75 -13.00 -28.92
C LEU A 72 -16.96 -14.02 -27.80
N VAL A 73 -16.03 -14.95 -27.62
CA VAL A 73 -16.09 -15.95 -26.56
C VAL A 73 -15.51 -15.38 -25.28
N TRP A 74 -14.31 -14.79 -25.36
CA TRP A 74 -13.61 -14.20 -24.23
C TRP A 74 -12.52 -13.23 -24.67
N VAL A 75 -12.05 -12.44 -23.70
CA VAL A 75 -10.87 -11.58 -23.82
C VAL A 75 -9.95 -11.85 -22.64
N VAL A 76 -8.67 -12.08 -22.91
CA VAL A 76 -7.62 -12.22 -21.89
C VAL A 76 -6.80 -10.93 -21.79
N GLY A 77 -6.63 -10.45 -20.56
CA GLY A 77 -5.84 -9.28 -20.22
C GLY A 77 -6.62 -7.97 -20.36
N ASN A 78 -6.03 -6.97 -21.00
CA ASN A 78 -6.57 -5.62 -21.07
C ASN A 78 -7.75 -5.50 -22.05
N LYS A 79 -8.96 -5.55 -21.50
CA LYS A 79 -10.22 -5.44 -22.26
C LYS A 79 -10.42 -4.09 -22.93
N SER A 80 -9.80 -3.01 -22.44
CA SER A 80 -9.94 -1.65 -23.02
C SER A 80 -9.39 -1.54 -24.45
N LYS A 81 -8.62 -2.53 -24.92
CA LYS A 81 -8.13 -2.60 -26.31
C LYS A 81 -9.19 -3.06 -27.30
N PHE A 82 -10.33 -3.56 -26.81
CA PHE A 82 -11.42 -4.09 -27.62
C PHE A 82 -12.73 -3.41 -27.25
N ASN A 83 -13.66 -3.32 -28.21
CA ASN A 83 -15.04 -2.93 -27.94
C ASN A 83 -15.85 -4.12 -27.38
N THR A 84 -17.16 -3.93 -27.20
CA THR A 84 -18.08 -4.95 -26.68
C THR A 84 -18.17 -6.21 -27.54
N THR A 85 -17.86 -6.13 -28.84
CA THR A 85 -17.84 -7.27 -29.77
C THR A 85 -16.44 -7.82 -30.04
N GLY A 86 -15.42 -7.32 -29.33
CA GLY A 86 -14.02 -7.76 -29.52
C GLY A 86 -13.32 -7.11 -30.72
N GLY A 87 -13.97 -6.15 -31.38
CA GLY A 87 -13.39 -5.34 -32.45
C GLY A 87 -12.35 -4.36 -31.92
N VAL A 88 -11.35 -4.07 -32.73
CA VAL A 88 -10.28 -3.12 -32.42
C VAL A 88 -10.62 -1.77 -33.04
N ALA A 89 -10.45 -0.69 -32.27
CA ALA A 89 -10.63 0.66 -32.80
C ALA A 89 -9.64 0.95 -33.94
N VAL A 90 -10.16 1.39 -35.09
CA VAL A 90 -9.37 1.77 -36.27
C VAL A 90 -8.92 3.22 -36.22
N ASN A 91 -9.79 4.11 -35.71
CA ASN A 91 -9.53 5.53 -35.54
C ASN A 91 -9.73 5.90 -34.07
N ARG A 92 -8.87 6.78 -33.56
CA ARG A 92 -8.97 7.30 -32.19
C ARG A 92 -9.05 8.81 -32.25
N THR A 93 -10.23 9.35 -32.00
CA THR A 93 -10.41 10.79 -31.80
C THR A 93 -10.21 11.10 -30.32
N ARG A 94 -9.26 11.97 -29.98
CA ARG A 94 -9.10 12.48 -28.62
C ARG A 94 -9.79 13.83 -28.55
N ARG A 95 -11.02 13.88 -28.02
CA ARG A 95 -11.65 15.16 -27.65
C ARG A 95 -11.24 15.44 -26.21
N SER A 96 -10.38 16.42 -25.99
CA SER A 96 -9.96 16.85 -24.65
C SER A 96 -11.07 17.72 -24.06
N ILE A 97 -12.14 17.10 -23.56
CA ILE A 97 -13.27 17.86 -23.01
C ILE A 97 -13.01 18.27 -21.56
N LEU A 98 -12.26 17.48 -20.78
CA LEU A 98 -11.96 17.76 -19.37
C LEU A 98 -10.58 17.17 -18.99
N HIS A 99 -9.66 18.02 -18.52
CA HIS A 99 -8.43 17.61 -17.83
C HIS A 99 -8.76 17.09 -16.42
N HIS A 100 -9.47 15.97 -16.30
CA HIS A 100 -9.79 15.36 -14.99
C HIS A 100 -9.69 13.83 -14.97
N ASP A 101 -9.65 13.14 -16.12
CA ASP A 101 -9.62 11.67 -16.17
C ASP A 101 -8.27 11.04 -15.75
N TRP A 102 -7.27 11.84 -15.40
CA TRP A 102 -5.90 11.37 -15.06
C TRP A 102 -5.44 11.78 -13.67
N GLU A 103 -6.16 12.68 -13.01
CA GLU A 103 -5.98 12.88 -11.58
C GLU A 103 -6.67 11.70 -10.92
N ASN A 104 -5.87 10.76 -10.39
CA ASN A 104 -6.37 9.87 -9.37
C ASN A 104 -7.20 10.73 -8.40
N ASN A 105 -8.43 10.33 -8.05
CA ASN A 105 -9.29 11.02 -7.07
C ASN A 105 -8.67 11.16 -5.66
N TRP A 106 -7.37 10.92 -5.52
CA TRP A 106 -6.57 11.05 -4.33
C TRP A 106 -6.05 12.49 -4.22
N GLN A 107 -6.97 13.42 -4.00
CA GLN A 107 -6.67 14.85 -3.83
C GLN A 107 -5.66 15.14 -2.71
N PHE A 108 -5.53 14.21 -1.74
CA PHE A 108 -4.63 14.32 -0.60
C PHE A 108 -3.43 13.36 -0.66
N LEU A 109 -3.13 12.75 -1.82
CA LEU A 109 -2.08 11.73 -1.93
C LEU A 109 -0.73 12.24 -1.41
N ASP A 110 -0.36 13.46 -1.78
CA ASP A 110 0.93 14.04 -1.41
C ASP A 110 1.01 14.27 0.11
N GLY A 111 -0.06 14.79 0.71
CA GLY A 111 -0.15 14.98 2.16
C GLY A 111 -0.09 13.66 2.93
N ILE A 112 -0.81 12.64 2.47
CA ILE A 112 -0.75 11.28 3.05
C ILE A 112 0.66 10.72 2.92
N GLY A 113 1.29 10.89 1.75
CA GLY A 113 2.65 10.46 1.48
C GLY A 113 3.65 11.07 2.47
N ILE A 114 3.60 12.39 2.67
CA ILE A 114 4.48 13.11 3.60
C ILE A 114 4.31 12.59 5.03
N ILE A 115 3.07 12.50 5.52
CA ILE A 115 2.79 12.03 6.90
C ILE A 115 3.21 10.58 7.09
N ALA A 116 2.95 9.71 6.11
CA ALA A 116 3.39 8.31 6.15
C ALA A 116 4.92 8.18 6.12
N THR A 117 5.61 9.00 5.34
CA THR A 117 7.08 9.03 5.29
C THR A 117 7.67 9.52 6.61
N LEU A 118 7.13 10.60 7.19
CA LEU A 118 7.58 11.10 8.50
C LEU A 118 7.36 10.05 9.60
N ALA A 119 6.18 9.41 9.64
CA ALA A 119 5.94 8.31 10.56
C ALA A 119 6.91 7.14 10.34
N GLY A 120 7.17 6.78 9.08
CA GLY A 120 8.14 5.74 8.72
C GLY A 120 9.57 6.04 9.14
N LEU A 121 10.01 7.30 9.11
CA LEU A 121 11.33 7.70 9.60
C LEU A 121 11.42 7.63 11.13
N LEU A 122 10.33 7.95 11.83
CA LEU A 122 10.33 8.08 13.29
C LEU A 122 9.91 6.79 14.04
N HIS A 123 9.26 5.82 13.37
CA HIS A 123 8.57 4.72 14.06
C HIS A 123 9.48 3.85 14.95
N ASP A 124 10.74 3.67 14.54
CA ASP A 124 11.70 2.77 15.15
C ASP A 124 12.79 3.48 15.96
N ILE A 125 12.70 4.80 16.17
CA ILE A 125 13.73 5.55 16.92
C ILE A 125 13.89 5.00 18.35
N GLY A 126 12.82 4.47 18.96
CA GLY A 126 12.86 3.80 20.26
C GLY A 126 13.74 2.53 20.31
N LYS A 127 14.15 1.98 19.16
CA LYS A 127 15.14 0.90 19.08
C LYS A 127 16.56 1.37 19.39
N SER A 128 16.82 2.68 19.42
CA SER A 128 18.13 3.25 19.79
C SER A 128 18.49 3.08 21.27
N THR A 129 17.58 2.56 22.09
CA THR A 129 17.84 2.31 23.52
C THR A 129 18.87 1.20 23.73
N ILE A 130 19.69 1.37 24.78
CA ILE A 130 20.70 0.38 25.19
C ILE A 130 20.08 -1.01 25.39
N GLY A 131 18.89 -1.08 26.01
CA GLY A 131 18.18 -2.33 26.23
C GLY A 131 17.82 -3.05 24.92
N PHE A 132 17.26 -2.31 23.95
CA PHE A 132 16.89 -2.89 22.66
C PHE A 132 18.13 -3.31 21.85
N GLN A 133 19.19 -2.50 21.86
CA GLN A 133 20.45 -2.83 21.18
C GLN A 133 21.12 -4.07 21.78
N ASN A 134 21.19 -4.18 23.11
CA ASN A 134 21.74 -5.36 23.79
C ASN A 134 20.94 -6.62 23.47
N LYS A 135 19.61 -6.49 23.36
CA LYS A 135 18.72 -7.58 22.96
C LYS A 135 18.99 -8.10 21.54
N LEU A 136 19.42 -7.25 20.59
CA LEU A 136 19.77 -7.71 19.23
C LEU A 136 20.96 -8.69 19.23
N PHE A 137 21.86 -8.57 20.20
CA PHE A 137 23.03 -9.44 20.35
C PHE A 137 22.82 -10.58 21.35
N ALA A 138 21.68 -10.61 22.05
CA ALA A 138 21.36 -11.67 22.99
C ALA A 138 21.02 -12.97 22.26
N THR A 139 21.52 -14.10 22.79
CA THR A 139 21.24 -15.43 22.25
C THR A 139 19.86 -15.96 22.67
N THR A 140 19.25 -15.36 23.69
CA THR A 140 17.93 -15.74 24.21
C THR A 140 16.88 -14.69 23.82
N ASN A 141 15.64 -15.15 23.67
CA ASN A 141 14.54 -14.26 23.30
C ASN A 141 14.05 -13.48 24.53
N ILE A 142 14.61 -12.28 24.73
CA ILE A 142 14.28 -11.39 25.85
C ILE A 142 13.14 -10.45 25.45
N CYS A 143 12.12 -10.32 26.29
CA CYS A 143 11.05 -9.34 26.08
C CYS A 143 11.47 -7.96 26.61
N ASP A 144 11.12 -6.90 25.88
CA ASP A 144 11.42 -5.52 26.34
C ASP A 144 10.39 -5.09 27.40
N PRO A 145 10.81 -4.40 28.48
CA PRO A 145 9.90 -3.86 29.49
C PRO A 145 8.89 -2.86 28.91
N TYR A 146 9.36 -2.04 27.96
CA TYR A 146 8.54 -1.15 27.15
C TYR A 146 8.72 -1.49 25.70
N ARG A 147 7.62 -1.45 24.96
CA ARG A 147 7.61 -1.63 23.52
C ARG A 147 8.32 -0.44 22.86
N HIS A 148 9.12 -0.69 21.83
CA HIS A 148 9.92 0.36 21.19
C HIS A 148 9.05 1.45 20.56
N GLU A 149 7.85 1.12 20.08
CA GLU A 149 6.86 2.09 19.61
C GLU A 149 6.43 3.11 20.69
N TRP A 150 6.39 2.71 21.97
CA TRP A 150 6.08 3.60 23.09
C TRP A 150 7.26 4.51 23.43
N VAL A 151 8.48 3.97 23.32
CA VAL A 151 9.70 4.77 23.49
C VAL A 151 9.84 5.79 22.35
N SER A 152 9.57 5.39 21.10
CA SER A 152 9.54 6.30 19.94
C SER A 152 8.57 7.45 20.16
N LEU A 153 7.36 7.18 20.66
CA LEU A 153 6.40 8.22 21.04
C LEU A 153 7.00 9.21 22.03
N LYS A 154 7.61 8.71 23.12
CA LYS A 154 8.19 9.57 24.15
C LYS A 154 9.31 10.47 23.61
N LEU A 155 10.13 9.93 22.71
CA LEU A 155 11.18 10.68 22.04
C LEU A 155 10.61 11.77 21.11
N ILE A 156 9.54 11.46 20.38
CA ILE A 156 8.86 12.46 19.53
C ILE A 156 8.24 13.55 20.41
N VAL A 157 7.52 13.20 21.48
CA VAL A 157 6.92 14.16 22.41
C VAL A 157 7.99 15.05 23.05
N TRP A 158 9.14 14.48 23.43
CA TRP A 158 10.26 15.27 23.94
C TRP A 158 10.82 16.22 22.88
N LEU A 159 10.96 15.75 21.64
CA LEU A 159 11.52 16.53 20.54
C LEU A 159 10.64 17.72 20.15
N VAL A 160 9.31 17.61 20.23
CA VAL A 160 8.38 18.63 19.69
C VAL A 160 7.36 19.15 20.70
N GLY A 161 7.49 18.81 21.99
CA GLY A 161 6.47 19.05 23.02
C GLY A 161 6.19 20.52 23.35
N ASP A 162 7.13 21.41 23.07
CA ASP A 162 7.01 22.87 23.21
C ASP A 162 6.55 23.57 21.92
N CYS A 163 6.40 22.84 20.81
CA CYS A 163 5.85 23.40 19.57
C CYS A 163 4.33 23.57 19.68
N THR A 164 3.83 24.76 19.36
CA THR A 164 2.39 25.09 19.41
C THR A 164 1.67 24.97 18.06
N SER A 165 2.39 24.87 16.94
CA SER A 165 1.82 24.76 15.58
C SER A 165 2.50 23.66 14.76
N ASP A 166 1.78 23.09 13.78
CA ASP A 166 2.34 22.07 12.87
C ASP A 166 3.54 22.62 12.06
N GLN A 167 3.50 23.90 11.68
CA GLN A 167 4.62 24.55 10.99
C GLN A 167 5.88 24.58 11.87
N ALA A 168 5.75 24.91 13.15
CA ALA A 168 6.89 24.89 14.08
C ALA A 168 7.47 23.48 14.26
N VAL A 169 6.61 22.44 14.22
CA VAL A 169 7.06 21.05 14.25
C VAL A 169 7.84 20.69 12.99
N PHE A 170 7.34 21.04 11.80
CA PHE A 170 8.03 20.73 10.56
C PHE A 170 9.34 21.50 10.41
N GLU A 171 9.38 22.77 10.81
CA GLU A 171 10.62 23.56 10.83
C GLU A 171 11.66 22.92 11.74
N ARG A 172 11.25 22.47 12.94
CA ARG A 172 12.14 21.77 13.86
C ARG A 172 12.65 20.44 13.30
N LEU A 173 11.80 19.67 12.62
CA LEU A 173 12.22 18.41 11.99
C LEU A 173 13.14 18.64 10.80
N ALA A 174 12.97 19.73 10.05
CA ALA A 174 13.85 20.11 8.95
C ALA A 174 15.24 20.54 9.43
N HIS A 175 15.31 21.23 10.58
CA HIS A 175 16.53 21.72 11.21
C HIS A 175 16.88 20.97 12.50
N VAL A 176 16.65 19.66 12.51
CA VAL A 176 16.78 18.84 13.73
C VAL A 176 18.22 18.83 14.27
N ASP A 177 19.22 18.85 13.39
CA ASP A 177 20.63 18.84 13.77
C ASP A 177 21.02 20.12 14.52
N GLU A 178 20.54 21.28 14.06
CA GLU A 178 20.74 22.57 14.72
C GLU A 178 20.05 22.61 16.09
N TYR A 179 18.82 22.11 16.16
CA TYR A 179 18.09 22.00 17.43
C TYR A 179 18.82 21.10 18.43
N LEU A 180 19.37 19.97 17.98
CA LEU A 180 20.05 19.01 18.84
C LEU A 180 21.48 19.45 19.23
N ALA A 181 22.13 20.31 18.43
CA ALA A 181 23.51 20.76 18.70
C ALA A 181 23.64 21.47 20.06
N ASP A 182 22.63 22.26 20.44
CA ASP A 182 22.61 23.03 21.69
C ASP A 182 21.81 22.34 22.82
N LYS A 183 21.32 21.12 22.60
CA LYS A 183 20.51 20.38 23.58
C LYS A 183 21.31 19.26 24.24
N ALA A 184 21.26 19.23 25.56
CA ALA A 184 21.70 18.06 26.31
C ALA A 184 20.85 16.84 25.94
N LEU A 185 21.46 15.65 26.00
CA LEU A 185 20.73 14.40 25.85
C LEU A 185 19.57 14.34 26.85
N PRO A 186 18.40 13.82 26.45
CA PRO A 186 17.24 13.78 27.32
C PRO A 186 17.51 12.96 28.57
N ALA A 187 17.27 13.54 29.73
CA ALA A 187 17.24 12.83 30.99
C ALA A 187 15.92 12.06 31.15
N LEU A 188 15.91 11.03 31.99
CA LEU A 188 14.67 10.26 32.27
C LEU A 188 13.54 11.15 32.80
N SER A 189 13.86 12.24 33.50
CA SER A 189 12.91 13.25 33.97
C SER A 189 12.15 13.93 32.83
N ASP A 190 12.80 14.10 31.67
CA ASP A 190 12.26 14.86 30.54
C ASP A 190 11.13 14.10 29.83
N PHE A 191 11.06 12.78 30.03
CA PHE A 191 9.99 11.94 29.51
C PHE A 191 8.77 11.87 30.43
N GLY A 192 8.80 12.54 31.59
CA GLY A 192 7.74 12.54 32.58
C GLY A 192 7.45 11.14 33.14
N THR A 193 6.19 10.88 33.49
CA THR A 193 5.81 9.54 33.98
C THR A 193 5.88 8.50 32.86
N PRO A 194 6.47 7.31 33.08
CA PRO A 194 6.65 6.30 32.04
C PRO A 194 5.32 5.82 31.44
N ASP A 195 4.28 5.83 32.25
CA ASP A 195 2.95 5.30 31.96
C ASP A 195 2.01 6.24 31.21
N LYS A 196 2.36 7.54 31.08
CA LYS A 196 1.50 8.54 30.44
C LYS A 196 2.30 9.45 29.54
N ALA A 197 1.78 9.72 28.35
CA ALA A 197 2.31 10.76 27.48
C ALA A 197 1.33 11.93 27.41
N ASP A 198 1.81 13.15 27.62
CA ASP A 198 1.02 14.35 27.40
C ASP A 198 1.02 14.68 25.89
N MET A 199 -0.09 14.37 25.21
CA MET A 199 -0.30 14.75 23.82
C MET A 199 -1.29 15.90 23.67
N GLY A 200 -1.83 16.45 24.77
CA GLY A 200 -2.93 17.41 24.72
C GLY A 200 -2.55 18.68 23.94
N LYS A 201 -1.33 19.17 24.19
CA LYS A 201 -0.78 20.40 23.61
C LYS A 201 -0.25 20.25 22.18
N LEU A 202 -0.15 19.03 21.66
CA LEU A 202 0.47 18.79 20.37
C LEU A 202 -0.43 19.20 19.19
N PRO A 203 0.14 19.75 18.11
CA PRO A 203 -0.57 20.05 16.88
C PRO A 203 -1.23 18.80 16.22
N PRO A 204 -2.31 18.98 15.43
CA PRO A 204 -3.06 17.88 14.82
C PRO A 204 -2.25 16.94 13.92
N LEU A 205 -1.41 17.44 13.01
CA LEU A 205 -0.64 16.56 12.11
C LEU A 205 0.42 15.78 12.87
N THR A 206 1.00 16.39 13.90
CA THR A 206 1.92 15.72 14.83
C THR A 206 1.23 14.55 15.54
N LYS A 207 -0.02 14.73 15.97
CA LYS A 207 -0.83 13.65 16.54
C LYS A 207 -1.06 12.51 15.55
N TRP A 208 -1.26 12.80 14.26
CA TRP A 208 -1.37 11.78 13.22
C TRP A 208 -0.09 10.99 13.02
N ILE A 209 1.06 11.67 12.98
CA ILE A 209 2.38 11.02 12.89
C ILE A 209 2.58 10.10 14.10
N ILE A 210 2.36 10.61 15.32
CA ILE A 210 2.48 9.82 16.55
C ILE A 210 1.53 8.63 16.54
N TRP A 211 0.29 8.79 16.06
CA TRP A 211 -0.66 7.70 15.96
C TRP A 211 -0.14 6.59 15.04
N LEU A 212 0.35 6.93 13.85
CA LEU A 212 0.96 5.95 12.93
C LEU A 212 2.18 5.27 13.56
N VAL A 213 3.03 6.03 14.26
CA VAL A 213 4.21 5.50 14.96
C VAL A 213 3.82 4.53 16.07
N VAL A 214 2.77 4.78 16.85
CA VAL A 214 2.43 3.88 17.96
C VAL A 214 1.65 2.66 17.48
N THR A 215 0.90 2.80 16.39
CA THR A 215 -0.02 1.76 15.90
C THR A 215 0.58 0.83 14.84
N HIS A 216 1.84 1.03 14.44
CA HIS A 216 2.44 0.26 13.34
C HIS A 216 2.58 -1.24 13.60
N HIS A 217 2.67 -1.67 14.87
CA HIS A 217 2.62 -3.10 15.24
C HIS A 217 1.21 -3.55 15.61
N ARG A 218 0.51 -2.78 16.45
CA ARG A 218 -0.79 -3.13 17.02
C ARG A 218 -1.57 -1.87 17.35
N LEU A 219 -2.90 -1.93 17.19
CA LEU A 219 -3.77 -0.88 17.69
C LEU A 219 -3.76 -0.86 19.23
N PRO A 220 -3.72 0.32 19.86
CA PRO A 220 -3.88 0.47 21.30
C PRO A 220 -5.21 -0.11 21.77
N LEU A 221 -5.18 -0.92 22.83
CA LEU A 221 -6.38 -1.56 23.36
C LEU A 221 -7.16 -0.59 24.25
N HIS A 222 -8.42 -0.37 23.92
CA HIS A 222 -9.33 0.39 24.78
C HIS A 222 -9.77 -0.48 25.96
N THR A 223 -9.33 -0.16 27.18
CA THR A 223 -9.55 -0.98 28.38
C THR A 223 -11.03 -1.17 28.76
N LEU A 224 -11.97 -0.37 28.22
CA LEU A 224 -13.40 -0.53 28.54
C LEU A 224 -14.07 -1.75 27.89
N ILE A 225 -13.46 -2.44 26.92
CA ILE A 225 -14.12 -3.56 26.21
C ILE A 225 -13.68 -4.96 26.74
N ILE A 226 -12.57 -5.08 27.49
CA ILE A 226 -11.93 -6.39 27.75
C ILE A 226 -11.85 -6.78 29.24
N LEU A 227 -12.42 -6.01 30.18
CA LEU A 227 -12.36 -6.34 31.61
C LEU A 227 -13.36 -7.43 32.07
N LYS A 228 -13.57 -8.48 31.27
CA LYS A 228 -14.23 -9.72 31.74
C LYS A 228 -13.39 -11.00 31.63
N SER A 229 -12.22 -11.01 30.98
CA SER A 229 -11.52 -12.28 30.74
C SER A 229 -10.05 -12.41 31.14
N LEU A 230 -9.33 -11.36 31.56
CA LEU A 230 -7.88 -11.49 31.81
C LEU A 230 -7.42 -10.86 33.12
N LYS A 231 -7.19 -11.72 34.13
CA LYS A 231 -6.35 -11.45 35.30
C LYS A 231 -4.88 -11.45 34.88
N CYS A 232 -4.38 -10.36 34.30
CA CYS A 232 -2.95 -10.10 34.22
C CYS A 232 -2.71 -8.62 34.56
N ILE A 233 -2.25 -8.39 35.79
CA ILE A 233 -1.99 -7.08 36.38
C ILE A 233 -0.55 -6.68 35.99
N ALA A 234 -0.45 -5.73 35.06
CA ALA A 234 0.74 -4.90 34.76
C ALA A 234 0.49 -3.97 33.55
N HIS A 235 -0.58 -4.22 32.77
CA HIS A 235 -0.85 -3.56 31.48
C HIS A 235 -1.94 -2.47 31.54
N GLN A 236 -2.22 -1.91 32.72
CA GLN A 236 -3.42 -1.08 32.95
C GLN A 236 -3.21 0.42 32.71
N THR A 237 -2.00 0.96 32.84
CA THR A 237 -1.81 2.42 32.86
C THR A 237 -1.53 3.04 31.48
N VAL A 238 -0.77 2.35 30.62
CA VAL A 238 -0.39 2.85 29.27
C VAL A 238 -1.60 2.99 28.34
N CYS A 239 -2.57 2.07 28.42
CA CYS A 239 -3.78 2.12 27.59
C CYS A 239 -4.77 3.24 28.01
N GLN A 240 -4.81 3.62 29.28
CA GLN A 240 -5.73 4.67 29.76
C GLN A 240 -5.31 6.08 29.33
N ALA A 241 -4.01 6.33 29.13
CA ALA A 241 -3.51 7.62 28.68
C ALA A 241 -3.82 7.88 27.19
N MET A 242 -3.75 6.85 26.34
CA MET A 242 -3.97 6.99 24.89
C MET A 242 -5.43 7.30 24.52
N CYS A 243 -6.41 6.77 25.26
CA CYS A 243 -7.81 6.95 24.90
C CYS A 243 -8.43 8.26 25.42
N LYS A 244 -7.97 8.79 26.55
CA LYS A 244 -8.49 10.06 27.09
C LYS A 244 -8.06 11.29 26.29
N VAL A 245 -6.93 11.23 25.59
CA VAL A 245 -6.39 12.38 24.83
C VAL A 245 -6.98 12.47 23.41
N ILE A 246 -7.59 11.40 22.90
CA ILE A 246 -8.07 11.33 21.51
C ILE A 246 -9.60 11.60 21.40
N TRP A 247 -10.37 11.40 22.47
CA TRP A 247 -11.83 11.59 22.48
C TRP A 247 -12.31 12.84 23.25
N GLN A 248 -11.45 13.84 23.43
CA GLN A 248 -11.84 15.18 23.93
C GLN A 248 -11.69 16.27 22.84
N VAL A 249 -12.15 15.95 21.63
CA VAL A 249 -12.63 16.96 20.67
C VAL A 249 -14.16 16.97 20.77
#